data_AF-A0A925H7P0-F1
#
_entry.id   AF-A0A925H7P0-F1
#
_cell.length_a   1.000
_cell.length_b   1.000
_cell.length_c   1.000
_cell.angle_alpha   90.00
_cell.angle_beta   90.00
_cell.angle_gamma   90.00
#
_symmetry.space_group_name_H-M   'P 1'
#
loop_
_entity.id
_entity.type
_entity.pdbx_description
1 polymer ?
#
loop_
_entity_poly.entity_id
_entity_poly.type
_entity_poly.pdbx_seq_one_letter_code
_entity_poly.pdbx_strand_id
1 'polypeptide(L)'
;DGWKLMTDEMGARVQLVGDDLFVTNTEFLRKGIELGVANSILIKVNQIGTLTETLDCIELARNNGRTVIISHRSGETEDTFIADLAVATNAGQIKTGSLSRSDRIAKYNQLLRIEEDLRDSARFPGLAAFHQLGQQATTRADVSKGADGGKKKKKKARGAKR
;
A
#
# COMPACT_ATOMS: atom_id res chain seq x y z
N ASP A 1 -15.48 -3.09 9.84
CA ASP A 1 -15.80 -4.52 9.64
C ASP A 1 -15.86 -4.95 8.19
N GLY A 2 -16.70 -4.37 7.32
CA GLY A 2 -16.81 -4.79 5.91
C GLY A 2 -15.48 -4.79 5.12
N TRP A 3 -14.67 -3.73 5.28
CA TRP A 3 -13.33 -3.67 4.68
C TRP A 3 -12.38 -4.77 5.16
N LYS A 4 -12.50 -5.20 6.42
CA LYS A 4 -11.67 -6.27 6.97
C LYS A 4 -12.03 -7.60 6.34
N LEU A 5 -13.34 -7.90 6.26
CA LEU A 5 -13.83 -9.10 5.57
C LEU A 5 -13.37 -9.13 4.11
N MET A 6 -13.52 -8.02 3.37
CA MET A 6 -13.04 -7.92 1.99
C MET A 6 -11.52 -8.16 1.89
N THR A 7 -10.74 -7.60 2.81
CA THR A 7 -9.29 -7.80 2.84
C THR A 7 -8.92 -9.25 3.16
N ASP A 8 -9.65 -9.89 4.05
CA ASP A 8 -9.43 -11.28 4.41
C ASP A 8 -9.68 -12.22 3.24
N GLU A 9 -10.74 -11.98 2.46
CA GLU A 9 -11.13 -12.87 1.37
C GLU A 9 -10.34 -12.68 0.08
N MET A 10 -9.96 -11.46 -0.27
CA MET A 10 -9.33 -11.19 -1.58
C MET A 10 -8.02 -10.42 -1.54
N GLY A 11 -7.59 -9.91 -0.38
CA GLY A 11 -6.39 -9.09 -0.25
C GLY A 11 -5.08 -9.79 -0.65
N ALA A 12 -5.05 -11.12 -0.66
CA ALA A 12 -3.89 -11.90 -1.12
C ALA A 12 -3.72 -11.89 -2.65
N ARG A 13 -4.80 -11.62 -3.40
CA ARG A 13 -4.87 -11.75 -4.87
C ARG A 13 -5.20 -10.45 -5.58
N VAL A 14 -5.81 -9.50 -4.86
CA VAL A 14 -6.33 -8.25 -5.42
C VAL A 14 -5.80 -7.07 -4.62
N GLN A 15 -5.38 -6.03 -5.32
CA GLN A 15 -5.02 -4.76 -4.70
C GLN A 15 -6.28 -4.03 -4.24
N LEU A 16 -6.40 -3.83 -2.94
CA LEU A 16 -7.48 -3.12 -2.27
C LEU A 16 -6.96 -1.74 -1.85
N VAL A 17 -7.40 -0.71 -2.57
CA VAL A 17 -6.90 0.66 -2.42
C VAL A 17 -7.84 1.47 -1.53
N GLY A 18 -7.34 1.96 -0.41
CA GLY A 18 -8.06 2.93 0.41
C GLY A 18 -7.85 4.35 -0.11
N ASP A 19 -8.91 4.96 -0.67
CA ASP A 19 -8.98 6.38 -1.01
C ASP A 19 -9.65 7.15 0.14
N ASP A 20 -10.98 7.22 0.16
CA ASP A 20 -11.75 7.87 1.23
C ASP A 20 -11.62 7.16 2.59
N LEU A 21 -11.11 5.92 2.59
CA LEU A 21 -10.83 5.18 3.81
C LEU A 21 -9.65 5.77 4.58
N PHE A 22 -8.64 6.29 3.87
CA PHE A 22 -7.40 6.78 4.47
C PHE A 22 -7.20 8.28 4.28
N VAL A 23 -7.83 8.89 3.27
CA VAL A 23 -7.80 10.33 2.98
C VAL A 23 -6.39 10.95 3.00
N THR A 24 -5.39 10.19 2.56
CA THR A 24 -3.97 10.58 2.62
C THR A 24 -3.51 10.98 4.04
N ASN A 25 -4.08 10.38 5.09
CA ASN A 25 -3.80 10.72 6.49
C ASN A 25 -3.16 9.54 7.23
N THR A 26 -2.07 9.84 7.94
CA THR A 26 -1.23 8.84 8.63
C THR A 26 -1.94 8.15 9.79
N GLU A 27 -2.85 8.81 10.50
CA GLU A 27 -3.61 8.22 11.61
C GLU A 27 -4.60 7.16 11.10
N PHE A 28 -5.36 7.49 10.05
CA PHE A 28 -6.27 6.54 9.42
C PHE A 28 -5.53 5.38 8.77
N LEU A 29 -4.41 5.65 8.11
CA LEU A 29 -3.55 4.62 7.54
C LEU A 29 -3.00 3.69 8.63
N ARG A 30 -2.49 4.23 9.74
CA ARG A 30 -1.97 3.45 10.87
C ARG A 30 -3.06 2.54 11.44
N LYS A 31 -4.25 3.06 11.68
CA LYS A 31 -5.40 2.26 12.12
C LYS A 31 -5.75 1.16 11.11
N GLY A 32 -5.71 1.46 9.81
CA GLY A 32 -5.92 0.48 8.75
C GLY A 32 -4.88 -0.63 8.73
N ILE A 33 -3.61 -0.28 8.98
CA ILE A 33 -2.49 -1.22 9.13
C ILE A 33 -2.73 -2.15 10.33
N GLU A 34 -3.01 -1.59 11.50
CA GLU A 34 -3.25 -2.35 12.74
C GLU A 34 -4.42 -3.32 12.61
N LEU A 35 -5.50 -2.90 11.94
CA LEU A 35 -6.67 -3.72 11.71
C LEU A 35 -6.51 -4.72 10.55
N GLY A 36 -5.42 -4.67 9.79
CA GLY A 36 -5.23 -5.52 8.61
C GLY A 36 -6.25 -5.24 7.50
N VAL A 37 -6.59 -3.97 7.29
CA VAL A 37 -7.58 -3.51 6.32
C VAL A 37 -6.91 -2.88 5.10
N ALA A 38 -7.34 -3.25 3.90
CA ALA A 38 -6.76 -2.86 2.62
C ALA A 38 -5.28 -3.30 2.50
N ASN A 39 -4.69 -3.15 1.32
CA ASN A 39 -3.26 -3.43 1.10
C ASN A 39 -2.57 -2.36 0.25
N SER A 40 -3.27 -1.25 -0.04
CA SER A 40 -2.77 -0.11 -0.80
C SER A 40 -3.45 1.17 -0.35
N ILE A 41 -2.80 2.31 -0.57
CA ILE A 41 -3.37 3.65 -0.36
C ILE A 41 -3.33 4.47 -1.65
N LEU A 42 -4.37 5.28 -1.86
CA LEU A 42 -4.39 6.33 -2.88
C LEU A 42 -3.91 7.64 -2.24
N ILE A 43 -2.85 8.23 -2.79
CA ILE A 43 -2.26 9.47 -2.29
C ILE A 43 -2.74 10.64 -3.14
N LYS A 44 -3.41 11.60 -2.49
CA LYS A 44 -3.83 12.88 -3.07
C LYS A 44 -3.14 13.98 -2.27
N VAL A 45 -2.10 14.59 -2.83
CA VAL A 45 -1.27 15.62 -2.19
C VAL A 45 -2.07 16.71 -1.47
N ASN A 46 -3.19 17.14 -2.07
CA ASN A 46 -4.03 18.20 -1.54
C ASN A 46 -5.08 17.74 -0.50
N GLN A 47 -5.09 16.48 -0.07
CA GLN A 47 -5.92 16.02 1.05
C GLN A 47 -5.26 16.25 2.41
N ILE A 48 -3.93 16.19 2.49
CA ILE A 48 -3.19 16.30 3.76
C ILE A 48 -2.54 17.68 3.95
N GLY A 49 -2.30 18.41 2.85
CA GLY A 49 -1.97 19.85 2.87
C GLY A 49 -0.51 20.15 2.53
N THR A 50 0.45 19.36 3.02
CA THR A 50 1.88 19.58 2.73
C THR A 50 2.56 18.39 2.05
N LEU A 51 3.68 18.68 1.37
CA LEU A 51 4.54 17.65 0.80
C LEU A 51 5.18 16.76 1.87
N THR A 52 5.60 17.33 3.01
CA THR A 52 6.17 16.56 4.12
C THR A 52 5.19 15.51 4.64
N GLU A 53 3.94 15.90 4.92
CA GLU A 53 2.93 14.96 5.39
C GLU A 53 2.56 13.93 4.32
N THR A 54 2.61 14.32 3.05
CA THR A 54 2.46 13.38 1.93
C THR A 54 3.56 12.32 1.97
N LEU A 55 4.82 12.73 2.12
CA LEU A 55 5.96 11.81 2.20
C LEU A 55 5.88 10.92 3.44
N ASP A 56 5.46 11.44 4.59
CA ASP A 56 5.25 10.65 5.81
C ASP A 56 4.19 9.55 5.59
N CYS A 57 3.11 9.87 4.87
CA CYS A 57 2.07 8.89 4.53
C CYS A 57 2.59 7.80 3.57
N ILE A 58 3.37 8.20 2.56
CA ILE A 58 4.02 7.29 1.60
C ILE A 58 4.96 6.34 2.33
N GLU A 59 5.85 6.87 3.17
CA GLU A 59 6.82 6.06 3.92
C GLU A 59 6.14 5.13 4.93
N LEU A 60 5.09 5.60 5.61
CA LEU A 60 4.30 4.74 6.50
C LEU A 60 3.68 3.55 5.75
N ALA A 61 3.13 3.78 4.56
CA ALA A 61 2.56 2.71 3.74
C ALA A 61 3.64 1.70 3.31
N ARG A 62 4.76 2.19 2.77
CA ARG A 62 5.86 1.35 2.27
C ARG A 62 6.49 0.49 3.36
N ASN A 63 6.77 1.09 4.52
CA ASN A 63 7.35 0.38 5.67
C ASN A 63 6.44 -0.73 6.22
N ASN A 64 5.15 -0.71 5.86
CA ASN A 64 4.17 -1.74 6.24
C ASN A 64 3.76 -2.61 5.05
N GLY A 65 4.58 -2.68 4.00
CA GLY A 65 4.38 -3.56 2.86
C GLY A 65 3.13 -3.23 2.03
N ARG A 66 2.68 -1.97 2.05
CA ARG A 66 1.55 -1.50 1.26
C ARG A 66 2.02 -0.73 0.04
N THR A 67 1.32 -0.91 -1.06
CA THR A 67 1.53 -0.08 -2.25
C THR A 67 0.97 1.32 -2.08
N VAL A 68 1.63 2.24 -2.75
CA VAL A 68 1.26 3.64 -2.84
C VAL A 68 0.88 3.92 -4.28
N ILE A 69 -0.25 4.59 -4.49
CA ILE A 69 -0.67 5.05 -5.82
C ILE A 69 -0.78 6.57 -5.75
N ILE A 70 0.13 7.27 -6.41
CA ILE A 70 0.04 8.73 -6.53
C ILE A 70 -1.13 9.06 -7.46
N SER A 71 -2.01 9.97 -7.06
CA SER A 71 -3.27 10.23 -7.76
C SER A 71 -3.50 11.70 -8.06
N HIS A 72 -4.14 11.93 -9.21
CA HIS A 72 -4.74 13.21 -9.56
C HIS A 72 -6.01 13.52 -8.73
N ARG A 73 -6.62 14.68 -8.99
CA ARG A 73 -7.97 15.04 -8.55
C ARG A 73 -8.94 15.19 -9.72
N SER A 74 -10.24 15.23 -9.45
CA SER A 74 -11.27 15.38 -10.49
C SER A 74 -11.14 16.72 -11.25
N GLY A 75 -10.86 17.81 -10.55
CA GLY A 75 -10.36 19.05 -11.15
C GLY A 75 -8.84 19.06 -11.12
N GLU A 76 -8.20 19.12 -12.29
CA GLU A 76 -6.73 19.26 -12.41
C GLU A 76 -6.36 20.49 -13.21
N THR A 77 -5.09 20.86 -13.07
CA THR A 77 -4.41 21.87 -13.88
C THR A 77 -3.40 21.20 -14.81
N GLU A 78 -2.59 21.99 -15.50
CA GLU A 78 -1.42 21.55 -16.26
C GLU A 78 -0.22 21.16 -15.38
N ASP A 79 -0.26 21.42 -14.06
CA ASP A 79 0.81 21.06 -13.13
C ASP A 79 1.13 19.56 -13.23
N THR A 80 2.40 19.19 -13.32
CA THR A 80 2.80 17.78 -13.50
C THR A 80 3.46 17.17 -12.28
N PHE A 81 3.46 17.86 -11.14
CA PHE A 81 4.26 17.51 -9.95
C PHE A 81 4.04 16.07 -9.48
N ILE A 82 2.81 15.55 -9.61
CA ILE A 82 2.49 14.18 -9.21
C ILE A 82 3.21 13.11 -10.05
N ALA A 83 3.66 13.44 -11.27
CA ALA A 83 4.50 12.55 -12.07
C ALA A 83 5.91 12.45 -11.45
N ASP A 84 6.52 13.59 -11.15
CA ASP A 84 7.82 13.67 -10.48
C ASP A 84 7.78 13.00 -9.10
N LEU A 85 6.72 13.24 -8.32
CA LEU A 85 6.52 12.60 -7.02
C LEU A 85 6.44 11.06 -7.12
N ALA A 86 5.75 10.53 -8.14
CA ALA A 86 5.62 9.09 -8.34
C ALA A 86 6.99 8.43 -8.62
N VAL A 87 7.85 9.09 -9.39
CA VAL A 87 9.20 8.60 -9.69
C VAL A 87 10.14 8.81 -8.50
N ALA A 88 10.15 10.00 -7.90
CA ALA A 88 11.00 10.33 -6.76
C ALA A 88 10.79 9.38 -5.57
N THR A 89 9.55 8.95 -5.35
CA THR A 89 9.21 8.00 -4.29
C THR A 89 9.26 6.54 -4.73
N ASN A 90 9.57 6.23 -5.99
CA ASN A 90 9.49 4.88 -6.54
C ASN A 90 8.14 4.20 -6.20
N ALA A 91 7.03 4.93 -6.33
CA ALA A 91 5.70 4.44 -5.96
C ALA A 91 5.28 3.21 -6.79
N GLY A 92 5.80 3.11 -8.01
CA GLY A 92 5.53 2.01 -8.96
C GLY A 92 4.16 2.09 -9.63
N GLN A 93 3.24 2.92 -9.12
CA GLN A 93 1.90 3.11 -9.67
C GLN A 93 1.48 4.58 -9.61
N ILE A 94 0.76 5.03 -10.64
CA ILE A 94 0.16 6.37 -10.71
C ILE A 94 -1.25 6.28 -11.30
N LYS A 95 -2.18 7.08 -10.77
CA LYS A 95 -3.55 7.23 -11.27
C LYS A 95 -3.78 8.68 -11.70
N THR A 96 -3.48 8.98 -12.97
CA THR A 96 -3.52 10.35 -13.48
C THR A 96 -4.55 10.62 -14.60
N GLY A 97 -5.46 9.68 -14.84
CA GLY A 97 -6.65 9.88 -15.67
C GLY A 97 -6.58 9.22 -17.04
N SER A 98 -7.55 9.54 -17.91
CA SER A 98 -7.64 8.95 -19.25
C SER A 98 -6.56 9.52 -20.19
N LEU A 99 -6.46 8.94 -21.39
CA LEU A 99 -5.65 9.45 -22.51
C LEU A 99 -6.37 10.58 -23.26
N SER A 100 -7.06 11.45 -22.53
CA SER A 100 -7.77 12.60 -23.06
C SER A 100 -7.74 13.74 -22.04
N ARG A 101 -7.97 14.96 -22.55
CA ARG A 101 -7.84 16.24 -21.83
C ARG A 101 -6.40 16.57 -21.42
N SER A 102 -5.98 17.80 -21.72
CA SER A 102 -4.60 18.24 -21.54
C SER A 102 -4.13 18.19 -20.08
N ASP A 103 -5.04 18.41 -19.13
CA ASP A 103 -4.76 18.32 -17.68
C ASP A 103 -4.30 16.91 -17.23
N ARG A 104 -4.65 15.86 -17.99
CA ARG A 104 -4.21 14.48 -17.74
C ARG A 104 -2.97 14.13 -18.54
N ILE A 105 -3.01 14.46 -19.84
CA ILE A 105 -1.91 14.20 -20.77
C ILE A 105 -0.62 14.88 -20.34
N ALA A 106 -0.68 16.06 -19.73
CA ALA A 106 0.50 16.77 -19.21
C ALA A 106 1.34 15.88 -18.28
N LYS A 107 0.71 15.10 -17.39
CA LYS A 107 1.41 14.21 -16.45
C LYS A 107 2.03 13.00 -17.16
N TYR A 108 1.34 12.43 -18.15
CA TYR A 108 1.91 11.35 -18.96
C TYR A 108 3.12 11.85 -19.78
N ASN A 109 3.02 13.03 -20.39
CA ASN A 109 4.14 13.65 -21.09
C ASN A 109 5.33 13.91 -20.16
N GLN A 110 5.07 14.29 -18.90
CA GLN A 110 6.14 14.43 -17.92
C GLN A 110 6.79 13.10 -17.56
N LEU A 111 6.03 12.01 -17.42
CA LEU A 111 6.63 10.68 -17.22
C LEU A 111 7.52 10.25 -18.39
N LEU A 112 7.12 10.55 -19.63
CA LEU A 112 7.95 10.28 -20.81
C LEU A 112 9.27 11.07 -20.78
N ARG A 113 9.23 12.35 -20.37
CA ARG A 113 10.44 13.17 -20.20
C ARG A 113 11.34 12.63 -19.09
N ILE A 114 10.77 12.26 -17.95
CA ILE A 114 11.54 11.68 -16.84
C ILE A 114 12.20 10.36 -17.26
N GLU A 115 11.51 9.52 -18.02
CA GLU A 115 12.09 8.29 -18.57
C GLU A 115 13.23 8.59 -19.56
N GLU A 116 13.04 9.54 -20.48
CA GLU A 116 14.07 10.00 -21.41
C GLU A 116 15.31 10.54 -20.68
N ASP A 117 15.12 11.31 -19.60
CA ASP A 117 16.20 11.86 -18.77
C ASP A 117 16.97 10.78 -18.00
N LEU A 118 16.27 9.76 -17.49
CA LEU A 118 16.87 8.65 -16.75
C LEU A 118 17.64 7.67 -17.65
N ARG A 119 17.31 7.59 -18.94
CA ARG A 119 17.95 6.72 -19.94
C ARG A 119 18.05 5.27 -19.42
N ASP A 120 19.25 4.68 -19.45
CA ASP A 120 19.52 3.31 -19.01
C ASP A 120 19.24 3.05 -17.52
N SER A 121 19.04 4.09 -16.72
CA SER A 121 18.66 3.98 -15.30
C SER A 121 17.16 3.84 -15.09
N ALA A 122 16.33 4.10 -16.12
CA ALA A 122 14.88 3.98 -16.02
C ALA A 122 14.45 2.53 -15.73
N ARG A 123 13.45 2.35 -14.86
CA ARG A 123 12.90 1.03 -14.52
C ARG A 123 11.38 1.09 -14.52
N PHE A 124 10.76 0.25 -15.34
CA PHE A 124 9.31 0.05 -15.35
C PHE A 124 8.98 -1.30 -14.70
N PRO A 125 8.40 -1.33 -13.49
CA PRO A 125 8.21 -2.58 -12.75
C PRO A 125 7.08 -3.47 -13.30
N GLY A 126 6.17 -2.94 -14.12
CA GLY A 126 5.02 -3.70 -14.65
C GLY A 126 4.25 -4.41 -13.52
N LEU A 127 4.04 -5.72 -13.65
CA LEU A 127 3.36 -6.53 -12.63
C LEU A 127 4.12 -6.63 -11.30
N ALA A 128 5.44 -6.41 -11.29
CA ALA A 128 6.21 -6.41 -10.04
C ALA A 128 5.87 -5.21 -9.13
N ALA A 129 5.15 -4.20 -9.63
CA ALA A 129 4.65 -3.09 -8.81
C ALA A 129 3.68 -3.56 -7.71
N PHE A 130 3.00 -4.70 -7.92
CA PHE A 130 2.05 -5.32 -6.98
C PHE A 130 2.75 -6.22 -5.94
N HIS A 131 3.85 -5.73 -5.36
CA HIS A 131 4.71 -6.48 -4.45
C HIS A 131 4.03 -6.97 -3.17
N GLN A 132 2.94 -6.33 -2.75
CA GLN A 132 2.12 -6.68 -1.59
C GLN A 132 1.28 -7.95 -1.81
N LEU A 133 1.05 -8.34 -3.07
CA LEU A 133 0.31 -9.57 -3.40
C LEU A 133 1.22 -10.79 -3.17
N GLY A 134 0.65 -11.88 -2.67
CA GLY A 134 1.42 -13.09 -2.32
C GLY A 134 2.17 -13.05 -0.98
N GLN A 135 2.52 -11.88 -0.43
CA GLN A 135 3.20 -11.77 0.88
C GLN A 135 2.27 -12.03 2.08
N GLN A 136 0.97 -11.73 1.95
CA GLN A 136 -0.01 -11.91 3.03
C GLN A 136 -0.39 -13.39 3.28
N ALA A 137 -0.08 -14.29 2.35
CA ALA A 137 -0.32 -15.72 2.54
C ALA A 137 0.68 -16.34 3.55
N THR A 138 1.92 -15.85 3.58
CA THR A 138 3.00 -16.38 4.43
C THR A 138 2.87 -15.96 5.90
N THR A 139 2.47 -14.73 6.20
CA THR A 139 2.35 -14.26 7.61
C THR A 139 1.22 -14.94 8.38
N ARG A 140 0.13 -15.37 7.73
CA ARG A 140 -0.96 -16.09 8.39
C ARG A 140 -0.60 -17.53 8.76
N ALA A 141 0.21 -18.20 7.94
CA ALA A 141 0.64 -19.58 8.21
C ALA A 141 1.51 -19.67 9.49
N ASP A 142 2.32 -18.65 9.76
CA ASP A 142 3.21 -18.64 10.92
C ASP A 142 2.50 -18.30 12.24
N VAL A 143 1.47 -17.43 12.20
CA VAL A 143 0.65 -17.14 13.40
C VAL A 143 -0.21 -18.35 13.81
N SER A 144 -0.74 -19.09 12.85
CA SER A 144 -1.54 -20.30 13.14
C SER A 144 -0.73 -21.45 13.78
N LYS A 145 0.59 -21.52 13.55
CA LYS A 145 1.45 -22.56 14.12
C LYS A 145 1.92 -22.27 15.55
N GLY A 146 1.82 -21.02 16.02
CA GLY A 146 2.20 -20.63 17.38
C GLY A 146 1.15 -20.87 18.46
N ALA A 147 -0.13 -21.05 18.08
CA ALA A 147 -1.24 -21.10 19.04
C ALA A 147 -1.57 -22.49 19.59
N ASP A 148 -1.07 -23.58 18.99
CA ASP A 148 -1.51 -24.97 19.31
C ASP A 148 -0.50 -25.80 20.16
N GLY A 149 0.60 -25.19 20.61
CA GLY A 149 1.68 -25.89 21.33
C GLY A 149 1.49 -26.09 22.85
N GLY A 150 0.41 -25.59 23.43
CA GLY A 150 0.40 -25.22 24.86
C GLY A 150 -0.42 -26.09 25.83
N LYS A 151 -0.90 -27.29 25.51
CA LYS A 151 -1.63 -28.13 26.50
C LYS A 151 -1.38 -29.63 26.37
N LYS A 152 -0.26 -30.14 26.92
CA LYS A 152 -0.12 -31.56 27.29
C LYS A 152 0.34 -31.76 28.74
N LYS A 153 -0.68 -32.02 29.58
CA LYS A 153 -0.75 -32.97 30.72
C LYS A 153 0.47 -33.09 31.66
N LYS A 154 0.43 -32.40 32.82
CA LYS A 154 1.00 -32.92 34.07
C LYS A 154 -0.07 -33.76 34.79
N LYS A 155 -0.04 -35.09 34.59
CA LYS A 155 -0.79 -36.05 35.43
C LYS A 155 -0.02 -36.28 36.73
N LYS A 156 -0.75 -36.14 37.85
CA LYS A 156 -0.35 -36.36 39.24
C LYS A 156 0.37 -37.71 39.45
N ALA A 157 1.54 -37.68 40.07
CA ALA A 157 2.07 -38.83 40.80
C ALA A 157 1.61 -38.70 42.26
N ARG A 158 0.61 -39.51 42.64
CA ARG A 158 0.21 -39.78 44.02
C ARG A 158 0.73 -41.18 44.37
N GLY A 159 1.61 -41.23 45.38
CA GLY A 159 1.74 -42.29 46.39
C GLY A 159 1.81 -43.76 46.00
N ALA A 160 2.96 -44.38 46.28
CA ALA A 160 3.09 -45.74 46.82
C ALA A 160 4.34 -45.72 47.75
N LYS A 161 4.19 -45.83 49.08
CA LYS A 161 4.42 -47.07 49.88
C LYS A 161 5.75 -47.74 49.49
N ARG A 162 6.79 -47.82 50.32
CA ARG A 162 6.90 -48.24 51.72
C ARG A 162 8.20 -47.71 52.32
#